data_AF-A0A0L1IIR3-F1
#
_entry.id   AF-A0A0L1IIR3-F1
#
_cell.length_a   1.000
_cell.length_b   1.000
_cell.length_c   1.000
_cell.angle_alpha   90.00
_cell.angle_beta   90.00
_cell.angle_gamma   90.00
#
_symmetry.space_group_name_H-M   'P 1'
#
loop_
_entity.id
_entity.type
_entity.pdbx_description
1 polymer ?
#
loop_
_entity_poly.entity_id
_entity_poly.type
_entity_poly.pdbx_seq_one_letter_code
_entity_poly.pdbx_strand_id
1 'polypeptide(L)'
;MTKKYSYKDVIKWFLSKEAMTHKKLQKITYYAEAWSYALFDDGLLSDTCFQAWIHGPVSPEIWNEYKNYLWNDIPKEEFDESIFDERTLNLLDSVWYTYGKKSGFELEALTHSEDPWKIARNGLPEFERSTQIINPEDMKRYYKSIYIKKFPISDTIFLKL
;
A
#
# COMPACT_ATOMS: atom_id res chain seq x y z
N MET A 1 -19.35 -3.93 5.84
CA MET A 1 -17.95 -4.39 5.87
C MET A 1 -17.40 -4.29 4.47
N THR A 2 -16.19 -3.77 4.30
CA THR A 2 -15.57 -3.63 2.97
C THR A 2 -15.21 -5.03 2.45
N LYS A 3 -15.43 -5.29 1.16
CA LYS A 3 -15.03 -6.56 0.56
C LYS A 3 -13.50 -6.65 0.62
N LYS A 4 -12.97 -7.78 1.08
CA LYS A 4 -11.53 -8.03 1.19
C LYS A 4 -11.07 -8.96 0.08
N TYR A 5 -9.81 -8.82 -0.29
CA TYR A 5 -9.19 -9.52 -1.41
C TYR A 5 -7.88 -10.15 -0.99
N SER A 6 -7.47 -11.20 -1.71
CA SER A 6 -6.15 -11.75 -1.51
C SER A 6 -5.09 -10.75 -1.95
N TYR A 7 -3.92 -10.76 -1.32
CA TYR A 7 -2.81 -9.93 -1.79
C TYR A 7 -2.40 -10.27 -3.22
N LYS A 8 -2.64 -11.51 -3.67
CA LYS A 8 -2.35 -11.96 -5.03
C LYS A 8 -3.22 -11.26 -6.06
N ASP A 9 -4.50 -11.11 -5.77
CA ASP A 9 -5.43 -10.40 -6.64
C ASP A 9 -5.01 -8.93 -6.81
N VAL A 10 -4.70 -8.27 -5.69
CA VAL A 10 -4.27 -6.86 -5.70
C VAL A 10 -2.92 -6.69 -6.41
N ILE A 11 -1.96 -7.60 -6.19
CA ILE A 11 -0.67 -7.58 -6.89
C ILE A 11 -0.84 -7.76 -8.38
N LYS A 12 -1.65 -8.74 -8.81
CA LYS A 12 -1.87 -8.99 -10.23
C LYS A 12 -2.50 -7.79 -10.91
N TRP A 13 -3.39 -7.08 -10.22
CA TRP A 13 -3.89 -5.80 -10.73
C TRP A 13 -2.78 -4.79 -10.98
N PHE A 14 -1.84 -4.60 -10.04
CA PHE A 14 -0.70 -3.70 -10.25
C PHE A 14 0.23 -4.18 -11.37
N LEU A 15 0.53 -5.48 -11.42
CA LEU A 15 1.32 -6.09 -12.49
C LEU A 15 0.61 -6.06 -13.85
N SER A 16 -0.70 -5.87 -13.91
CA SER A 16 -1.44 -5.65 -15.16
C SER A 16 -1.23 -4.25 -15.74
N LYS A 17 -0.72 -3.30 -14.94
CA LYS A 17 -0.39 -1.95 -15.42
C LYS A 17 1.01 -1.95 -16.04
N GLU A 18 2.00 -2.46 -15.32
CA GLU A 18 3.39 -2.59 -15.79
C GLU A 18 4.18 -3.67 -15.05
N ALA A 19 5.28 -4.12 -15.67
CA ALA A 19 6.31 -4.90 -14.99
C ALA A 19 7.04 -4.01 -13.96
N MET A 20 7.38 -4.57 -12.80
CA MET A 20 8.03 -3.80 -11.74
C MET A 20 8.85 -4.65 -10.78
N THR A 21 9.89 -4.03 -10.20
CA THR A 21 10.68 -4.66 -9.13
C THR A 21 9.81 -5.08 -7.93
N HIS A 22 10.21 -6.15 -7.26
CA HIS A 22 9.63 -6.58 -5.98
C HIS A 22 9.55 -5.44 -4.94
N LYS A 23 10.57 -4.55 -4.89
CA LYS A 23 10.59 -3.40 -3.99
C LYS A 23 9.43 -2.44 -4.27
N LYS A 24 9.19 -2.11 -5.54
CA LYS A 24 8.07 -1.24 -5.93
C LYS A 24 6.72 -1.91 -5.62
N LEU A 25 6.58 -3.19 -5.98
CA LEU A 25 5.35 -3.95 -5.77
C LEU A 25 4.93 -4.00 -4.30
N GLN A 26 5.88 -4.23 -3.39
CA GLN A 26 5.63 -4.19 -1.94
C GLN A 26 5.05 -2.84 -1.48
N LYS A 27 5.62 -1.75 -1.99
CA LYS A 27 5.31 -0.39 -1.51
C LYS A 27 3.97 0.07 -2.06
N ILE A 28 3.71 -0.19 -3.33
CA ILE A 28 2.44 0.20 -3.94
C ILE A 28 1.27 -0.62 -3.37
N THR A 29 1.49 -1.89 -3.05
CA THR A 29 0.48 -2.73 -2.36
C THR A 29 0.24 -2.24 -0.92
N TYR A 30 1.30 -1.81 -0.21
CA TYR A 30 1.15 -1.16 1.09
C TYR A 30 0.31 0.11 1.01
N TYR A 31 0.52 0.98 0.01
CA TYR A 31 -0.30 2.17 -0.16
C TYR A 31 -1.77 1.83 -0.42
N ALA A 32 -2.08 0.78 -1.19
CA ALA A 32 -3.45 0.32 -1.37
C ALA A 32 -4.11 -0.05 -0.04
N GLU A 33 -3.42 -0.84 0.79
CA GLU A 33 -3.93 -1.23 2.10
C GLU A 33 -4.12 -0.03 3.04
N ALA A 34 -3.12 0.86 3.10
CA ALA A 34 -3.14 1.99 4.00
C ALA A 34 -4.21 3.04 3.63
N TRP A 35 -4.40 3.30 2.32
CA TRP A 35 -5.46 4.18 1.84
C TRP A 35 -6.85 3.54 1.99
N SER A 36 -6.98 2.21 1.89
CA SER A 36 -8.23 1.52 2.23
C SER A 36 -8.63 1.80 3.67
N TYR A 37 -7.71 1.64 4.62
CA TYR A 37 -8.00 1.96 6.03
C TYR A 37 -8.45 3.41 6.25
N ALA A 38 -7.84 4.36 5.54
CA ALA A 38 -8.18 5.78 5.67
C ALA A 38 -9.53 6.16 5.06
N LEU A 39 -9.85 5.63 3.88
CA LEU A 39 -11.04 6.00 3.11
C LEU A 39 -12.26 5.14 3.46
N PHE A 40 -12.02 3.88 3.82
CA PHE A 40 -13.07 2.88 3.99
C PHE A 40 -13.24 2.42 5.44
N ASP A 41 -12.42 2.95 6.35
CA ASP A 41 -12.35 2.57 7.76
C ASP A 41 -12.07 1.06 7.98
N ASP A 42 -11.57 0.34 6.96
CA ASP A 42 -11.23 -1.10 6.99
C ASP A 42 -10.14 -1.41 5.92
N GLY A 43 -9.41 -2.50 6.10
CA GLY A 43 -8.33 -2.96 5.23
C GLY A 43 -8.85 -3.63 3.95
N LEU A 44 -8.05 -3.58 2.90
CA LEU A 44 -8.33 -4.18 1.60
C LEU A 44 -7.95 -5.68 1.58
N LEU A 45 -6.86 -6.03 2.25
CA LEU A 45 -6.25 -7.35 2.19
C LEU A 45 -6.81 -8.31 3.25
N SER A 46 -7.05 -9.56 2.87
CA SER A 46 -7.58 -10.60 3.77
C SER A 46 -6.53 -11.54 4.36
N ASP A 47 -5.36 -11.64 3.74
CA ASP A 47 -4.42 -12.76 3.92
C ASP A 47 -2.96 -12.32 4.08
N THR A 48 -2.71 -11.04 4.38
CA THR A 48 -1.37 -10.54 4.71
C THR A 48 -1.44 -9.28 5.59
N CYS A 49 -0.30 -8.88 6.14
CA CYS A 49 -0.10 -7.61 6.83
C CYS A 49 1.29 -7.04 6.51
N PHE A 50 1.54 -5.77 6.86
CA PHE A 50 2.82 -5.12 6.62
C PHE A 50 3.64 -4.97 7.90
N GLN A 51 4.94 -5.20 7.79
CA GLN A 51 5.93 -5.03 8.84
C GLN A 51 6.89 -3.87 8.51
N ALA A 52 7.42 -3.21 9.53
CA ALA A 52 8.26 -2.04 9.37
C ALA A 52 9.75 -2.38 9.17
N TRP A 53 10.07 -3.08 8.08
CA TRP A 53 11.42 -3.52 7.74
C TRP A 53 12.37 -2.33 7.47
N ILE A 54 13.68 -2.62 7.33
CA ILE A 54 14.73 -1.62 7.06
C ILE A 54 14.42 -0.78 5.82
N HIS A 55 13.90 -1.40 4.77
CA HIS A 55 13.63 -0.77 3.47
C HIS A 55 12.14 -0.43 3.29
N GLY A 56 11.52 0.15 4.32
CA GLY A 56 10.11 0.50 4.31
C GLY A 56 9.17 -0.66 4.68
N PRO A 57 7.84 -0.46 4.54
CA PRO A 57 6.83 -1.47 4.81
C PRO A 57 7.01 -2.68 3.87
N VAL A 58 6.93 -3.87 4.43
CA VAL A 58 7.05 -5.15 3.71
C VAL A 58 6.06 -6.14 4.26
N SER A 59 5.29 -6.75 3.38
CA SER A 59 4.55 -7.98 3.67
C SER A 59 5.50 -9.18 3.54
N PRO A 60 5.65 -10.02 4.58
CA PRO A 60 6.44 -11.25 4.49
C PRO A 60 5.92 -12.23 3.45
N GLU A 61 4.60 -12.34 3.25
CA GLU A 61 3.98 -13.23 2.25
C GLU A 61 4.39 -12.80 0.83
N ILE A 62 4.20 -11.51 0.51
CA ILE A 62 4.60 -10.93 -0.77
C ILE A 62 6.12 -11.04 -0.96
N TRP A 63 6.91 -10.85 0.11
CA TRP A 63 8.37 -10.95 0.02
C TRP A 63 8.80 -12.37 -0.32
N ASN A 64 8.22 -13.37 0.35
CA ASN A 64 8.56 -14.76 0.09
C ASN A 64 8.21 -15.21 -1.32
N GLU A 65 7.11 -14.72 -1.89
CA GLU A 65 6.69 -15.05 -3.26
C GLU A 65 7.61 -14.43 -4.32
N TYR A 66 8.06 -13.18 -4.12
CA TYR A 66 8.74 -12.42 -5.19
C TYR A 66 10.24 -12.13 -4.95
N LYS A 67 10.82 -12.49 -3.79
CA LYS A 67 12.25 -12.20 -3.48
C LYS A 67 13.26 -12.73 -4.49
N ASN A 68 12.94 -13.82 -5.19
CA ASN A 68 13.84 -14.46 -6.15
C ASN A 68 14.02 -13.66 -7.45
N TYR A 69 13.18 -12.64 -7.70
CA TYR A 69 13.41 -11.68 -8.78
C TYR A 69 14.60 -10.76 -8.50
N LEU A 70 15.05 -10.64 -7.24
CA LEU A 70 16.16 -9.79 -6.81
C LEU A 70 15.94 -8.34 -7.25
N TRP A 71 16.75 -7.87 -8.21
CA TRP A 71 16.71 -6.53 -8.79
C TRP A 71 15.95 -6.48 -10.12
N ASN A 72 15.55 -7.63 -10.66
CA ASN A 72 14.82 -7.70 -11.91
C ASN A 72 13.34 -7.37 -11.70
N ASP A 73 12.71 -6.92 -12.78
CA ASP A 73 11.27 -6.72 -12.77
C ASP A 73 10.53 -8.05 -12.75
N ILE A 74 9.45 -8.06 -11.97
CA ILE A 74 8.41 -9.07 -12.06
C ILE A 74 7.62 -8.76 -13.34
N PRO A 75 7.46 -9.73 -14.26
CA PRO A 75 6.79 -9.51 -15.53
C PRO A 75 5.38 -8.94 -15.36
N LYS A 76 4.96 -8.20 -16.37
CA LYS A 76 3.58 -7.79 -16.54
C LYS A 76 2.71 -9.04 -16.72
N GLU A 77 1.54 -9.09 -16.09
CA GLU A 77 0.59 -10.20 -16.21
C GLU A 77 -0.77 -9.72 -16.69
N GLU A 78 -1.49 -10.56 -17.45
CA GLU A 78 -2.90 -10.31 -17.74
C GLU A 78 -3.74 -10.53 -16.47
N PHE A 79 -4.77 -9.71 -16.30
CA PHE A 79 -5.61 -9.74 -15.11
C PHE A 79 -7.05 -9.36 -15.45
N ASP A 80 -8.00 -10.13 -14.90
CA ASP A 80 -9.42 -9.85 -14.98
C ASP A 80 -9.85 -8.99 -13.79
N GLU A 81 -10.08 -7.70 -14.05
CA GLU A 81 -10.46 -6.73 -13.02
C GLU A 81 -11.90 -6.86 -12.55
N SER A 82 -12.74 -7.69 -13.21
CA SER A 82 -14.15 -7.88 -12.85
C SER A 82 -14.36 -8.52 -11.46
N ILE A 83 -13.30 -9.05 -10.86
CA ILE A 83 -13.35 -9.59 -9.49
C ILE A 83 -13.49 -8.47 -8.43
N PHE A 84 -13.02 -7.26 -8.76
CA PHE A 84 -13.07 -6.10 -7.89
C PHE A 84 -14.40 -5.36 -8.04
N ASP A 85 -14.91 -4.84 -6.93
CA ASP A 85 -16.01 -3.89 -6.98
C ASP A 85 -15.50 -2.51 -7.43
N GLU A 86 -16.42 -1.66 -7.90
CA GLU A 86 -16.09 -0.32 -8.42
C GLU A 86 -15.35 0.54 -7.39
N ARG A 87 -15.73 0.41 -6.12
CA ARG A 87 -15.08 1.12 -5.01
C ARG A 87 -13.61 0.74 -4.88
N THR A 88 -13.29 -0.55 -4.98
CA THR A 88 -11.92 -1.06 -4.91
C THR A 88 -11.13 -0.66 -6.16
N LEU A 89 -11.73 -0.73 -7.35
CA LEU A 89 -11.07 -0.28 -8.58
C LEU A 89 -10.69 1.20 -8.50
N ASN A 90 -11.60 2.06 -8.04
CA ASN A 90 -11.34 3.48 -7.86
C ASN A 90 -10.18 3.76 -6.87
N LEU A 91 -10.08 2.97 -5.79
CA LEU A 91 -8.94 3.04 -4.87
C LEU A 91 -7.63 2.65 -5.56
N LEU A 92 -7.61 1.50 -6.23
CA LEU A 92 -6.42 0.98 -6.89
C LEU A 92 -5.93 1.91 -8.00
N ASP A 93 -6.85 2.48 -8.80
CA ASP A 93 -6.54 3.48 -9.82
C ASP A 93 -5.99 4.77 -9.19
N SER A 94 -6.56 5.23 -8.08
CA SER A 94 -6.05 6.43 -7.38
C SER A 94 -4.64 6.22 -6.83
N VAL A 95 -4.37 5.03 -6.29
CA VAL A 95 -3.03 4.62 -5.82
C VAL A 95 -2.07 4.54 -7.01
N TRP A 96 -2.48 3.90 -8.10
CA TRP A 96 -1.69 3.81 -9.33
C TRP A 96 -1.35 5.19 -9.91
N TYR A 97 -2.34 6.07 -10.00
CA TYR A 97 -2.15 7.43 -10.50
C TYR A 97 -1.15 8.22 -9.64
N THR A 98 -1.21 8.04 -8.31
CA THR A 98 -0.38 8.80 -7.36
C THR A 98 1.06 8.26 -7.25
N TYR A 99 1.20 6.93 -7.23
CA TYR A 99 2.46 6.26 -6.87
C TYR A 99 3.06 5.45 -8.02
N GLY A 100 2.28 5.09 -9.03
CA GLY A 100 2.67 4.18 -10.11
C GLY A 100 3.84 4.67 -10.96
N LYS A 101 4.06 5.98 -11.08
CA LYS A 101 5.25 6.52 -11.79
C LYS A 101 6.53 6.52 -10.96
N LYS A 102 6.46 6.23 -9.65
CA LYS A 102 7.61 6.26 -8.75
C LYS A 102 8.38 4.95 -8.78
N SER A 103 9.69 5.02 -8.66
CA SER A 103 10.56 3.87 -8.45
C SER A 103 10.39 3.28 -7.05
N GLY A 104 10.87 2.05 -6.84
CA GLY A 104 10.89 1.43 -5.52
C GLY A 104 11.69 2.23 -4.49
N PHE A 105 12.75 2.94 -4.91
CA PHE A 105 13.55 3.80 -4.05
C PHE A 105 12.83 5.09 -3.65
N GLU A 106 12.12 5.73 -4.58
CA GLU A 106 11.30 6.89 -4.26
C GLU A 106 10.16 6.54 -3.29
N LEU A 107 9.52 5.37 -3.49
CA LEU A 107 8.49 4.89 -2.58
C LEU A 107 9.06 4.53 -1.20
N GLU A 108 10.25 3.94 -1.13
CA GLU A 108 10.96 3.69 0.13
C GLU A 108 11.24 5.00 0.87
N ALA A 109 11.81 5.99 0.18
CA ALA A 109 12.09 7.32 0.75
C ALA A 109 10.81 8.00 1.28
N LEU A 110 9.71 7.89 0.54
CA LEU A 110 8.41 8.35 1.03
C LEU A 110 8.04 7.64 2.33
N THR A 111 7.98 6.31 2.33
CA THR A 111 7.55 5.55 3.52
C THR A 111 8.43 5.78 4.75
N HIS A 112 9.72 6.07 4.57
CA HIS A 112 10.62 6.43 5.69
C HIS A 112 10.28 7.78 6.32
N SER A 113 9.62 8.67 5.58
CA SER A 113 9.14 9.96 6.09
C SER A 113 7.76 9.87 6.76
N GLU A 114 7.03 8.76 6.58
CA GLU A 114 5.63 8.60 6.98
C GLU A 114 5.46 7.96 8.35
N ASP A 115 4.48 8.42 9.13
CA ASP A 115 4.33 8.03 10.54
C ASP A 115 4.07 6.54 10.78
N PRO A 116 3.26 5.80 9.97
CA PRO A 116 2.95 4.41 10.29
C PRO A 116 4.20 3.52 10.37
N TRP A 117 5.15 3.71 9.44
CA TRP A 117 6.42 2.98 9.44
C TRP A 117 7.32 3.43 10.59
N LYS A 118 7.45 4.74 10.84
CA LYS A 118 8.29 5.28 11.92
C LYS A 118 7.80 4.83 13.31
N ILE A 119 6.49 4.88 13.54
CA ILE A 119 5.85 4.46 14.80
C ILE A 119 6.10 2.97 15.03
N ALA A 120 5.86 2.13 14.03
CA ALA A 120 6.08 0.69 14.14
C ALA A 120 7.57 0.33 14.36
N ARG A 121 8.52 1.17 13.93
CA ARG A 121 9.94 1.00 14.27
C ARG A 121 10.29 1.45 15.67
N ASN A 122 9.47 2.24 16.34
CA ASN A 122 9.62 2.63 17.74
C ASN A 122 11.06 3.07 18.13
N GLY A 123 11.67 3.94 17.32
CA GLY A 123 13.01 4.49 17.59
C GLY A 123 14.19 3.56 17.28
N LEU A 124 13.95 2.41 16.63
CA LEU A 124 15.05 1.56 16.15
C LEU A 124 15.98 2.33 15.19
N PRO A 125 17.32 2.13 15.29
CA PRO A 125 18.28 2.71 14.35
C PRO A 125 17.94 2.40 12.89
N GLU A 126 18.36 3.25 11.96
CA GLU A 126 18.01 3.15 10.53
C GLU A 126 18.27 1.75 9.94
N PHE A 127 19.42 1.16 10.25
CA PHE A 127 19.83 -0.15 9.72
C PHE A 127 19.45 -1.33 10.61
N GLU A 128 18.78 -1.09 11.74
CA GLU A 128 18.35 -2.17 12.63
C GLU A 128 17.16 -2.91 12.03
N ARG A 129 17.25 -4.25 12.01
CA ARG A 129 16.16 -5.09 11.51
C ARG A 129 14.93 -4.94 12.39
N SER A 130 13.77 -4.91 11.76
CA SER A 130 12.48 -4.89 12.44
C SER A 130 11.49 -5.76 11.68
N THR A 131 10.72 -6.54 12.42
CA THR A 131 9.57 -7.31 11.95
C THR A 131 8.29 -6.86 12.65
N GLN A 132 8.32 -5.70 13.32
CA GLN A 132 7.14 -5.15 13.99
C GLN A 132 6.04 -4.88 12.97
N ILE A 133 4.84 -5.37 13.26
CA ILE A 133 3.66 -5.15 12.43
C ILE A 133 3.29 -3.67 12.49
N ILE A 134 3.01 -3.07 11.33
CA ILE A 134 2.49 -1.72 11.22
C ILE A 134 1.01 -1.76 11.60
N ASN A 135 0.65 -1.00 12.64
CA ASN A 135 -0.72 -1.00 13.16
C ASN A 135 -1.69 -0.37 12.13
N PRO A 136 -2.79 -1.06 11.77
CA PRO A 136 -3.86 -0.52 10.95
C PRO A 136 -4.36 0.86 11.36
N GLU A 137 -4.47 1.12 12.66
CA GLU A 137 -4.95 2.41 13.16
C GLU A 137 -3.95 3.54 12.92
N ASP A 138 -2.65 3.23 12.86
CA ASP A 138 -1.62 4.22 12.52
C ASP A 138 -1.67 4.55 11.02
N MET A 139 -1.85 3.54 10.16
CA MET A 139 -2.10 3.74 8.73
C MET A 139 -3.33 4.63 8.52
N LYS A 140 -4.46 4.22 9.10
CA LYS A 140 -5.73 4.94 9.04
C LYS A 140 -5.57 6.40 9.44
N ARG A 141 -5.04 6.66 10.63
CA ARG A 141 -4.89 8.01 11.19
C ARG A 141 -4.02 8.88 10.30
N TYR A 142 -2.88 8.35 9.85
CA TYR A 142 -1.93 9.10 9.03
C TYR A 142 -2.52 9.47 7.66
N TYR A 143 -2.98 8.50 6.87
CA TYR A 143 -3.47 8.79 5.52
C TYR A 143 -4.80 9.55 5.53
N LYS A 144 -5.67 9.35 6.55
CA LYS A 144 -6.87 10.18 6.74
C LYS A 144 -6.50 11.64 7.02
N SER A 145 -5.42 11.90 7.77
CA SER A 145 -4.93 13.26 7.99
C SER A 145 -4.46 13.95 6.70
N ILE A 146 -3.81 13.20 5.79
CA ILE A 146 -3.40 13.69 4.46
C ILE A 146 -4.65 14.03 3.63
N TYR A 147 -5.64 13.14 3.63
CA TYR A 147 -6.90 13.35 2.90
C TYR A 147 -7.60 14.63 3.35
N ILE A 148 -7.83 14.80 4.66
CA ILE A 148 -8.51 15.97 5.23
C ILE A 148 -7.73 17.26 4.97
N LYS A 149 -6.40 17.22 5.04
CA LYS A 149 -5.57 18.39 4.75
C LYS A 149 -5.67 18.82 3.29
N LYS A 150 -5.84 17.86 2.37
CA LYS A 150 -5.95 18.11 0.93
C LYS A 150 -7.37 18.52 0.50
N PHE A 151 -8.39 18.07 1.24
CA PHE A 151 -9.80 18.36 0.99
C PHE A 151 -10.45 18.90 2.28
N PRO A 152 -10.24 20.20 2.60
CA PRO A 152 -10.80 20.80 3.80
C PRO A 152 -12.34 20.75 3.77
N ILE A 153 -12.95 20.74 4.96
CA ILE A 153 -14.40 20.56 5.16
C ILE A 153 -15.25 21.61 4.40
N SER A 154 -14.67 22.76 4.00
CA SER A 154 -15.34 23.75 3.14
C SER A 154 -15.73 23.22 1.76
N ASP A 155 -15.09 22.14 1.28
CA ASP A 155 -15.38 21.51 -0.01
C ASP A 155 -16.31 20.29 0.11
N THR A 156 -16.79 19.99 1.33
CA THR A 156 -17.42 18.71 1.68
C THR A 156 -18.95 18.77 1.75
N ILE A 157 -19.58 19.48 0.81
CA ILE A 157 -21.04 19.35 0.58
C ILE A 157 -21.39 17.96 -0.02
N PHE A 158 -20.40 17.19 -0.48
CA PHE A 158 -20.61 15.94 -1.21
C PHE A 158 -20.46 14.62 -0.42
N LEU A 159 -20.38 14.62 0.92
CA LEU A 159 -20.42 13.36 1.71
C LEU A 159 -21.84 12.81 1.94
N LYS A 160 -22.70 12.89 0.92
CA LYS A 160 -23.93 12.10 0.81
C LYS A 160 -23.96 11.41 -0.54
N LEU A 161 -23.13 10.39 -0.72
CA LEU A 161 -23.35 9.27 -1.64
C LEU A 161 -22.88 8.00 -0.96
#